data_AF-A0A3D3GH96-F1
#
_entry.id   AF-A0A3D3GH96-F1
#
_cell.length_a   1.000
_cell.length_b   1.000
_cell.length_c   1.000
_cell.angle_alpha   90.00
_cell.angle_beta   90.00
_cell.angle_gamma   90.00
#
_symmetry.space_group_name_H-M   'P 1'
#
loop_
_entity.id
_entity.type
_entity.pdbx_description
1 polymer ?
#
loop_
_entity_poly.entity_id
_entity_poly.type
_entity_poly.pdbx_seq_one_letter_code
_entity_poly.pdbx_strand_id
1 'polypeptide(L)'
;MKFGAAAILPVLLLGTAQAAMLGPESSWEEIARSGMIGGFPMIPFRYSQVSADELCIDGDNFKPLQPYRQVCTAFDARLNRCERHETRYFSTPRTYAASRCVKWNVRGDNCLSSESYIAVHPTAYMVSVYYKNVKSDLQQKFKKRFEIPACE
;
A
#
# COMPACT_ATOMS: atom_id res chain seq x y z
N MET A 1 69.43 -3.01 3.19
CA MET A 1 68.93 -3.56 4.47
C MET A 1 68.26 -2.43 5.25
N LYS A 2 67.01 -2.68 5.70
CA LYS A 2 66.37 -2.13 6.91
C LYS A 2 65.67 -0.74 6.85
N PHE A 3 64.32 -0.85 6.81
CA PHE A 3 63.25 -0.07 7.47
C PHE A 3 63.07 1.41 7.03
N GLY A 4 61.93 1.91 6.58
CA GLY A 4 60.53 1.49 6.79
C GLY A 4 59.91 2.24 7.96
N ALA A 5 59.17 3.31 7.70
CA ALA A 5 58.13 3.84 8.61
C ALA A 5 57.22 4.81 7.83
N ALA A 6 56.18 4.24 7.22
CA ALA A 6 55.01 5.01 6.79
C ALA A 6 54.32 5.56 8.04
N ALA A 7 54.09 6.87 8.09
CA ALA A 7 53.24 7.48 9.09
C ALA A 7 51.79 7.04 8.83
N ILE A 8 51.30 6.12 9.67
CA ILE A 8 49.92 5.65 9.66
C ILE A 8 49.07 6.75 10.28
N LEU A 9 48.26 7.43 9.47
CA LEU A 9 47.13 8.24 9.94
C LEU A 9 46.07 7.30 10.49
N PRO A 10 45.72 7.34 11.80
CA PRO A 10 44.50 6.71 12.25
C PRO A 10 43.35 7.66 11.89
N VAL A 11 42.79 7.51 10.68
CA VAL A 11 41.42 7.97 10.45
C VAL A 11 40.52 6.98 11.19
N LEU A 12 40.35 7.23 12.49
CA LEU A 12 39.24 6.72 13.27
C LEU A 12 37.97 7.34 12.67
N LEU A 13 37.50 6.76 11.57
CA LEU A 13 36.10 6.84 11.18
C LEU A 13 35.34 6.09 12.27
N LEU A 14 35.03 6.82 13.35
CA LEU A 14 33.93 6.55 14.25
C LEU A 14 32.66 6.56 13.38
N GLY A 15 32.43 5.45 12.68
CA GLY A 15 31.14 5.10 12.16
C GLY A 15 30.25 4.94 13.38
N THR A 16 29.59 6.02 13.78
CA THR A 16 28.43 5.90 14.64
C THR A 16 27.47 5.04 13.83
N ALA A 17 27.33 3.78 14.27
CA ALA A 17 26.22 2.95 13.88
C ALA A 17 24.96 3.68 14.36
N GLN A 18 24.49 4.62 13.55
CA GLN A 18 23.16 5.18 13.68
C GLN A 18 22.27 3.97 13.45
N ALA A 19 21.72 3.43 14.52
CA ALA A 19 20.53 2.59 14.41
C ALA A 19 19.56 3.44 13.60
N ALA A 20 19.42 3.14 12.31
CA ALA A 20 18.72 4.00 11.38
C ALA A 20 17.31 4.19 11.95
N MET A 21 17.02 5.39 12.44
CA MET A 21 15.69 5.71 12.93
C MET A 21 14.78 5.60 11.73
N LEU A 22 13.91 4.58 11.72
CA LEU A 22 12.96 4.38 10.64
C LEU A 22 12.09 5.63 10.50
N GLY A 23 11.98 6.13 9.27
CA GLY A 23 11.30 7.37 8.98
C GLY A 23 10.82 7.46 7.53
N PRO A 24 10.32 8.63 7.10
CA PRO A 24 9.82 8.84 5.73
C PRO A 24 10.84 8.52 4.63
N GLU A 25 12.14 8.63 4.92
CA GLU A 25 13.22 8.34 3.98
C GLU A 25 13.53 6.83 3.87
N SER A 26 13.17 6.02 4.87
CA SER A 26 13.39 4.56 4.85
C SER A 26 12.64 3.90 3.69
N SER A 27 13.25 2.92 3.04
CA SER A 27 12.61 2.12 2.00
C SER A 27 11.42 1.33 2.55
N TRP A 28 10.50 0.93 1.68
CA TRP A 28 9.36 0.08 2.06
C TRP A 28 9.80 -1.29 2.59
N GLU A 29 10.92 -1.83 2.08
CA GLU A 29 11.51 -3.09 2.54
C GLU A 29 12.06 -2.96 3.97
N GLU A 30 12.75 -1.87 4.31
CA GLU A 30 13.21 -1.59 5.67
C GLU A 30 12.04 -1.45 6.65
N ILE A 31 10.98 -0.74 6.23
CA ILE A 31 9.76 -0.59 7.02
C ILE A 31 9.10 -1.95 7.26
N ALA A 32 8.96 -2.78 6.23
CA ALA A 32 8.35 -4.11 6.35
C ALA A 32 9.17 -5.04 7.28
N ARG A 33 10.50 -5.05 7.13
CA ARG A 33 11.40 -5.85 7.99
C ARG A 33 11.38 -5.43 9.46
N SER A 34 11.04 -4.17 9.74
CA SER A 34 10.95 -3.66 11.11
C SER A 34 9.71 -4.11 11.88
N GLY A 35 8.75 -4.75 11.21
CA GLY A 35 7.45 -5.11 11.79
C GLY A 35 6.46 -3.93 11.88
N MET A 36 6.79 -2.78 11.31
CA MET A 36 5.83 -1.70 11.09
C MET A 36 4.85 -2.06 9.97
N ILE A 37 3.65 -1.47 10.04
CA ILE A 37 2.53 -1.78 9.14
C ILE A 37 2.21 -0.54 8.30
N GLY A 38 2.13 -0.69 6.97
CA GLY A 38 1.61 0.34 6.07
C GLY A 38 0.10 0.25 5.94
N GLY A 39 -0.62 1.36 6.12
CA GLY A 39 -2.06 1.46 5.87
C GLY A 39 -2.36 1.76 4.41
N PHE A 40 -2.01 0.84 3.51
CA PHE A 40 -2.25 0.99 2.08
C PHE A 40 -3.76 0.98 1.77
N PRO A 41 -4.22 1.77 0.78
CA PRO A 41 -5.61 1.77 0.37
C PRO A 41 -5.96 0.47 -0.36
N MET A 42 -7.19 0.00 -0.14
CA MET A 42 -7.74 -1.16 -0.84
C MET A 42 -8.40 -0.73 -2.14
N ILE A 43 -8.03 -1.34 -3.25
CA ILE A 43 -8.61 -1.11 -4.57
C ILE A 43 -9.65 -2.20 -4.86
N PRO A 44 -10.90 -1.84 -5.20
CA PRO A 44 -11.93 -2.82 -5.47
C PRO A 44 -11.71 -3.49 -6.83
N PHE A 45 -11.81 -4.81 -6.83
CA PHE A 45 -11.98 -5.65 -8.00
C PHE A 45 -13.38 -6.28 -7.92
N ARG A 46 -13.91 -6.77 -9.03
CA ARG A 46 -15.31 -7.28 -9.09
C ARG A 46 -15.66 -8.31 -8.00
N TYR A 47 -14.69 -9.11 -7.55
CA TYR A 47 -14.90 -10.20 -6.60
C TYR A 47 -14.00 -10.13 -5.36
N SER A 48 -13.21 -9.07 -5.22
CA SER A 48 -12.22 -8.95 -4.14
C SER A 48 -11.81 -7.49 -3.94
N GLN A 49 -11.00 -7.23 -2.93
CA GLN A 49 -10.27 -5.98 -2.81
C GLN A 49 -8.79 -6.33 -2.69
N VAL A 50 -7.93 -5.58 -3.36
CA VAL A 50 -6.49 -5.81 -3.39
C VAL A 50 -5.79 -4.57 -2.86
N SER A 51 -4.83 -4.75 -1.97
CA SER A 51 -4.09 -3.63 -1.40
C SER A 51 -3.21 -2.98 -2.46
N ALA A 52 -3.06 -1.66 -2.44
CA ALA A 52 -2.32 -0.93 -3.47
C ALA A 52 -0.84 -1.36 -3.60
N ASP A 53 -0.21 -1.84 -2.52
CA ASP A 53 1.15 -2.39 -2.53
C ASP A 53 1.29 -3.77 -3.19
N GLU A 54 0.17 -4.44 -3.47
CA GLU A 54 0.13 -5.70 -4.21
C GLU A 54 -0.24 -5.52 -5.69
N LEU A 55 -0.23 -4.28 -6.19
CA LEU A 55 -0.62 -3.93 -7.56
C LEU A 55 0.56 -3.47 -8.40
N CYS A 56 0.38 -3.58 -9.72
CA CYS A 56 1.15 -2.89 -10.73
C CYS A 56 0.21 -2.24 -11.76
N ILE A 57 0.74 -1.29 -12.54
CA ILE A 57 0.03 -0.57 -13.60
C ILE A 57 0.32 -1.25 -14.95
N ASP A 58 -0.75 -1.66 -15.63
CA ASP A 58 -0.74 -2.27 -16.96
C ASP A 58 -1.58 -1.42 -17.92
N GLY A 59 -0.92 -0.43 -18.56
CA GLY A 59 -1.60 0.62 -19.31
C GLY A 59 -2.56 1.42 -18.42
N ASP A 60 -3.85 1.41 -18.78
CA ASP A 60 -4.92 2.09 -18.03
C ASP A 60 -5.56 1.22 -16.93
N ASN A 61 -5.01 0.03 -16.66
CA ASN A 61 -5.54 -0.89 -15.67
C ASN A 61 -4.60 -1.05 -14.47
N PHE A 62 -5.20 -1.41 -13.34
CA PHE A 62 -4.49 -2.04 -12.24
C PHE A 62 -4.57 -3.55 -12.38
N LYS A 63 -3.43 -4.20 -12.10
CA LYS A 63 -3.27 -5.64 -12.11
C LYS A 63 -2.56 -6.06 -10.81
N PRO A 64 -3.03 -7.08 -10.09
CA PRO A 64 -2.27 -7.62 -8.96
C PRO A 64 -0.96 -8.24 -9.42
N LEU A 65 0.09 -8.18 -8.60
CA LEU A 65 1.38 -8.83 -8.87
C LEU A 65 1.21 -10.33 -9.15
N GLN A 66 0.21 -10.96 -8.50
CA GLN A 66 -0.30 -12.29 -8.83
C GLN A 66 -1.72 -12.17 -9.39
N PRO A 67 -1.89 -12.07 -10.72
CA PRO A 67 -3.18 -11.73 -11.33
C PRO A 67 -4.16 -12.91 -11.39
N TYR A 68 -3.67 -14.15 -11.43
CA TYR A 68 -4.52 -15.34 -11.37
C TYR A 68 -4.79 -15.69 -9.90
N ARG A 69 -6.04 -15.51 -9.45
CA ARG A 69 -6.44 -15.79 -8.07
C ARG A 69 -7.61 -16.77 -8.03
N GLN A 70 -7.64 -17.62 -7.01
CA GLN A 70 -8.79 -18.48 -6.75
C GLN A 70 -9.91 -17.65 -6.13
N VAL A 71 -11.11 -17.76 -6.71
CA VAL A 71 -12.33 -17.13 -6.19
C VAL A 71 -13.37 -18.19 -5.89
N CYS A 72 -14.13 -17.97 -4.82
CA CYS A 72 -15.29 -18.78 -4.53
C CYS A 72 -16.43 -18.42 -5.49
N THR A 73 -16.89 -19.38 -6.30
CA THR A 73 -18.01 -19.17 -7.23
C THR A 73 -19.30 -19.86 -6.79
N ALA A 74 -19.22 -20.78 -5.82
CA ALA A 74 -20.37 -21.37 -5.16
C ALA A 74 -20.10 -21.48 -3.65
N PHE A 75 -20.84 -20.70 -2.85
CA PHE A 75 -20.73 -20.68 -1.40
C PHE A 75 -21.94 -21.36 -0.77
N ASP A 76 -21.71 -22.38 0.05
CA ASP A 76 -22.76 -22.98 0.86
C ASP A 76 -22.86 -22.20 2.18
N ALA A 77 -23.92 -21.41 2.31
CA ALA A 77 -24.20 -20.63 3.51
C ALA A 77 -24.57 -21.49 4.72
N ARG A 78 -25.10 -22.71 4.51
CA ARG A 78 -25.44 -23.62 5.61
C ARG A 78 -24.19 -24.21 6.25
N LEU A 79 -23.21 -24.59 5.43
CA LEU A 79 -21.94 -25.17 5.87
C LEU A 79 -20.84 -24.12 6.06
N ASN A 80 -21.14 -22.84 5.79
CA ASN A 80 -20.22 -21.71 5.86
C ASN A 80 -18.88 -21.99 5.14
N ARG A 81 -18.96 -22.58 3.94
CA ARG A 81 -17.78 -22.98 3.17
C ARG A 81 -17.97 -22.75 1.69
N CYS A 82 -16.86 -22.54 1.00
CA CYS A 82 -16.87 -22.52 -0.45
C CYS A 82 -16.88 -23.96 -1.02
N GLU A 83 -17.85 -24.27 -1.87
CA GLU A 83 -17.97 -25.57 -2.52
C GLU A 83 -17.24 -25.64 -3.85
N ARG A 84 -17.10 -24.51 -4.54
CA ARG A 84 -16.41 -24.44 -5.83
C ARG A 84 -15.52 -23.21 -5.90
N HIS A 85 -14.26 -23.47 -6.25
CA HIS A 85 -13.27 -22.44 -6.56
C HIS A 85 -13.00 -22.42 -8.06
N GLU A 86 -12.81 -21.23 -8.61
CA GLU A 86 -12.32 -21.03 -9.97
C GLU A 86 -11.10 -20.12 -9.94
N THR A 87 -10.11 -20.41 -10.76
CA THR A 87 -9.01 -19.46 -10.99
C THR A 87 -9.47 -18.42 -12.00
N ARG A 88 -9.42 -17.15 -11.61
CA ARG A 88 -9.78 -16.03 -12.49
C ARG A 88 -8.64 -15.05 -12.60
N TYR A 89 -8.54 -14.42 -13.76
CA TYR A 89 -7.62 -13.32 -14.01
C TYR A 89 -8.21 -12.02 -13.46
N PHE A 90 -7.41 -11.28 -12.69
CA PHE A 90 -7.80 -10.03 -12.05
C PHE A 90 -7.15 -8.85 -12.78
N SER A 91 -7.99 -8.00 -13.34
CA SER A 91 -7.63 -6.68 -13.87
C SER A 91 -8.83 -5.75 -13.68
N THR A 92 -8.58 -4.50 -13.35
CA THR A 92 -9.63 -3.48 -13.22
C THR A 92 -9.13 -2.17 -13.85
N PRO A 93 -9.98 -1.42 -14.56
CA PRO A 93 -9.59 -0.10 -15.02
C PRO A 93 -9.26 0.79 -13.83
N ARG A 94 -8.32 1.72 -14.03
CA ARG A 94 -8.00 2.74 -13.01
C ARG A 94 -9.14 3.71 -12.78
N THR A 95 -10.12 3.75 -13.67
CA THR A 95 -11.31 4.58 -13.55
C THR A 95 -12.40 3.90 -12.74
N TYR A 96 -13.12 4.64 -11.90
CA TYR A 96 -14.24 4.13 -11.10
C TYR A 96 -15.40 5.12 -11.08
N ALA A 97 -16.62 4.62 -10.89
CA ALA A 97 -17.78 5.46 -10.68
C ALA A 97 -17.74 6.06 -9.27
N ALA A 98 -17.75 7.39 -9.19
CA ALA A 98 -17.77 8.14 -7.95
C ALA A 98 -19.03 9.00 -7.88
N SER A 99 -19.39 9.41 -6.67
CA SER A 99 -20.47 10.38 -6.44
C SER A 99 -19.93 11.54 -5.61
N ARG A 100 -20.32 12.76 -5.97
CA ARG A 100 -20.02 13.97 -5.19
C ARG A 100 -21.30 14.71 -4.87
N CYS A 101 -21.33 15.35 -3.71
CA CYS A 101 -22.43 16.24 -3.39
C CYS A 101 -22.32 17.54 -4.19
N VAL A 102 -23.38 17.91 -4.90
CA VAL A 102 -23.46 19.16 -5.67
C VAL A 102 -24.39 20.19 -5.03
N LYS A 103 -25.22 19.75 -4.09
CA LYS A 103 -26.10 20.64 -3.33
C LYS A 103 -26.19 20.18 -1.90
N TRP A 104 -25.78 21.04 -0.98
CA TRP A 104 -25.96 20.84 0.45
C TRP A 104 -27.22 21.57 0.94
N ASN A 105 -27.74 21.17 2.09
CA ASN A 105 -28.75 21.95 2.78
C ASN A 105 -28.15 23.25 3.35
N VAL A 106 -28.99 24.11 3.92
CA VAL A 106 -28.56 25.42 4.46
C VAL A 106 -27.49 25.29 5.55
N ARG A 107 -27.48 24.17 6.29
CA ARG A 107 -26.52 23.91 7.37
C ARG A 107 -25.20 23.30 6.89
N GLY A 108 -25.12 22.83 5.65
CA GLY A 108 -23.94 22.17 5.10
C GLY A 108 -23.69 20.76 5.62
N ASP A 109 -24.60 20.19 6.42
CA ASP A 109 -24.43 18.89 7.07
C ASP A 109 -25.03 17.73 6.28
N ASN A 110 -26.01 18.00 5.41
CA ASN A 110 -26.71 16.99 4.62
C ASN A 110 -26.65 17.30 3.13
N CYS A 111 -26.31 16.29 2.34
CA CYS A 111 -26.33 16.38 0.88
C CYS A 111 -27.76 16.23 0.36
N LEU A 112 -28.26 17.26 -0.33
CA LEU A 112 -29.59 17.28 -0.95
C LEU A 112 -29.59 16.73 -2.38
N SER A 113 -28.46 16.83 -3.08
CA SER A 113 -28.33 16.32 -4.45
C SER A 113 -26.89 15.91 -4.73
N SER A 114 -26.74 14.77 -5.39
CA SER A 114 -25.45 14.22 -5.79
C SER A 114 -25.37 14.05 -7.31
N GLU A 115 -24.14 14.12 -7.82
CA GLU A 115 -23.81 13.88 -9.22
C GLU A 115 -22.86 12.69 -9.29
N SER A 116 -23.13 11.77 -10.22
CA SER A 116 -22.23 10.67 -10.54
C SER A 116 -21.24 11.09 -11.62
N TYR A 117 -19.97 10.72 -11.45
CA TYR A 117 -18.91 11.01 -12.41
C TYR A 117 -17.90 9.86 -12.44
N ILE A 118 -17.08 9.83 -13.49
CA ILE A 118 -15.96 8.88 -13.59
C ILE A 118 -14.72 9.53 -13.00
N ALA A 119 -14.24 8.96 -11.90
CA ALA A 119 -13.00 9.33 -11.25
C ALA A 119 -11.86 8.39 -11.68
N VAL A 120 -10.61 8.79 -11.43
CA VAL A 120 -9.43 7.96 -11.69
C VAL A 120 -8.68 7.76 -10.38
N HIS A 121 -8.37 6.52 -10.05
CA HIS A 121 -7.49 6.21 -8.93
C HIS A 121 -6.10 6.81 -9.16
N PRO A 122 -5.53 7.50 -8.17
CA PRO A 122 -4.17 8.03 -8.29
C PRO A 122 -3.16 6.87 -8.36
N THR A 123 -2.01 7.10 -8.98
CA THR A 123 -0.92 6.13 -9.05
C THR A 123 0.00 6.19 -7.83
N ALA A 124 -0.13 7.23 -7.02
CA ALA A 124 0.67 7.44 -5.82
C ALA A 124 -0.20 7.88 -4.64
N TYR A 125 0.17 7.38 -3.46
CA TYR A 125 -0.58 7.55 -2.22
C TYR A 125 0.33 8.03 -1.10
N MET A 126 -0.20 8.87 -0.21
CA MET A 126 0.43 9.13 1.08
C MET A 126 -0.04 8.09 2.08
N VAL A 127 0.82 7.11 2.33
CA VAL A 127 0.52 5.95 3.19
C VAL A 127 0.99 6.23 4.60
N SER A 128 0.10 6.03 5.56
CA SER A 128 0.44 6.10 6.98
C SER A 128 1.16 4.81 7.41
N VAL A 129 2.26 4.98 8.14
CA VAL A 129 3.04 3.87 8.72
C VAL A 129 2.79 3.82 10.21
N TYR A 130 2.47 2.64 10.70
CA TYR A 130 2.05 2.38 12.08
C TYR A 130 3.02 1.45 12.78
N TYR A 131 3.21 1.70 14.08
CA TYR A 131 3.74 0.70 14.99
C TYR A 131 2.59 -0.07 15.64
N LYS A 132 2.67 -1.39 15.67
CA LYS A 132 1.75 -2.24 16.44
C LYS A 132 2.27 -2.34 17.87
N ASN A 133 1.56 -1.74 18.82
CA ASN A 133 1.95 -1.86 20.24
C ASN A 133 1.60 -3.26 20.79
N VAL A 134 2.01 -3.55 22.02
CA VAL A 134 1.76 -4.84 22.71
C VAL A 134 0.25 -5.13 22.88
N LYS A 135 -0.59 -4.08 22.87
CA LYS A 135 -2.06 -4.19 22.96
C LYS A 135 -2.75 -4.26 21.59
N SER A 136 -1.99 -4.36 20.50
CA SER A 136 -2.48 -4.31 19.12
C SER A 136 -3.10 -2.98 18.68
N ASP A 137 -2.92 -1.89 19.43
CA ASP A 137 -3.29 -0.56 18.93
C ASP A 137 -2.28 -0.11 17.90
N LEU A 138 -2.79 0.49 16.82
CA LEU A 138 -1.99 1.08 15.76
C LEU A 138 -1.69 2.54 16.10
N GLN A 139 -0.42 2.87 16.34
CA GLN A 139 0.02 4.26 16.49
C GLN A 139 0.73 4.72 15.22
N GLN A 140 0.17 5.73 14.55
CA GLN A 140 0.80 6.33 13.37
C GLN A 140 2.13 6.97 13.78
N LYS A 141 3.21 6.65 13.06
CA LYS A 141 4.54 7.23 13.29
C LYS A 141 4.87 8.30 12.27
N PHE A 142 4.69 7.99 11.00
CA PHE A 142 4.92 8.94 9.91
C PHE A 142 4.04 8.58 8.71
N LYS A 143 4.07 9.45 7.70
CA LYS A 143 3.49 9.19 6.38
C LYS A 143 4.61 9.13 5.35
N LYS A 144 4.51 8.21 4.40
CA LYS A 144 5.47 8.06 3.30
C LYS A 144 4.71 7.94 1.99
N ARG A 145 5.26 8.52 0.93
CA ARG A 145 4.72 8.37 -0.43
C ARG A 145 5.00 6.95 -0.93
N PHE A 146 3.96 6.30 -1.41
CA PHE A 146 4.04 5.05 -2.16
C PHE A 146 3.58 5.31 -3.59
N GLU A 147 4.25 4.70 -4.57
CA GLU A 147 3.87 4.77 -5.97
C GLU A 147 3.71 3.35 -6.49
N ILE A 148 2.55 3.07 -7.09
CA ILE A 148 2.27 1.76 -7.68
C ILE A 148 3.19 1.62 -8.91
N PRO A 149 4.04 0.57 -8.97
CA PRO A 149 4.98 0.40 -10.07
C PRO A 149 4.25 0.00 -11.37
N ALA A 150 4.91 0.16 -12.51
CA ALA A 150 4.48 -0.48 -13.76
C ALA A 150 4.66 -2.01 -13.65
N CYS A 151 3.88 -2.77 -14.41
CA CYS A 151 4.08 -4.22 -14.49
C CYS A 151 5.34 -4.56 -15.29
N GLU A 152 6.06 -5.61 -14.87
CA GLU A 152 7.18 -6.21 -15.61
C GLU A 152 6.73 -7.05 -16.80
#